data_AF-A0A2E7QP59-F1
#
_entry.id   AF-A0A2E7QP59-F1
#
_cell.length_a   1.000
_cell.length_b   1.000
_cell.length_c   1.000
_cell.angle_alpha   90.00
_cell.angle_beta   90.00
_cell.angle_gamma   90.00
#
_symmetry.space_group_name_H-M   'P 1'
#
loop_
_entity.id
_entity.type
_entity.pdbx_description
1 polymer ?
#
loop_
_entity_poly.entity_id
_entity_poly.type
_entity_poly.pdbx_seq_one_letter_code
_entity_poly.pdbx_strand_id
1 'polypeptide(L)'
;MTAQHPSQHPAPTRQRGLLRRLLGLVLLVGLLLGGLEAQEQPIGDPPQAEDNATQASSQGFNFNIGMNLPQKPQEVDVAIRIVFLITMLTLAPSLILLLTCFTRIIIVFSFLRNALSLQGVPANQLMIGFALFMTFFIMAPVYNDIDRDAIQPYKAKQITSVEAYDRAKNRMKEFMLRQARPKDVEFFVALGNMGPTEVDDLPMSVVIP
;
A
#
# COMPACT_ATOMS: atom_id res chain seq x y z
N MET A 1 34.68 54.35 39.30
CA MET A 1 35.47 53.10 39.18
C MET A 1 34.45 51.98 39.02
N THR A 2 34.34 51.21 37.95
CA THR A 2 35.20 50.87 36.80
C THR A 2 34.25 50.08 35.88
N ALA A 3 33.98 50.58 34.67
CA ALA A 3 34.35 49.96 33.39
C ALA A 3 33.96 48.47 33.22
N GLN A 4 33.11 48.13 32.22
CA GLN A 4 33.50 47.56 30.92
C GLN A 4 32.30 46.91 30.16
N HIS A 5 32.02 47.37 28.93
CA HIS A 5 31.34 46.64 27.83
C HIS A 5 32.33 45.55 27.27
N PRO A 6 32.04 44.62 26.31
CA PRO A 6 30.84 44.37 25.48
C PRO A 6 30.53 42.88 25.10
N SER A 7 29.61 42.70 24.12
CA SER A 7 29.30 41.50 23.28
C SER A 7 28.10 40.66 23.76
N GLN A 8 27.03 40.35 22.99
CA GLN A 8 26.83 40.19 21.55
C GLN A 8 25.35 40.42 21.15
N HIS A 9 25.13 40.86 19.91
CA HIS A 9 23.86 40.75 19.14
C HIS A 9 23.94 39.47 18.28
N PRO A 10 22.87 38.68 18.04
CA PRO A 10 21.93 38.92 16.91
C PRO A 10 20.45 38.44 17.14
N ALA A 11 19.43 39.17 16.68
CA ALA A 11 18.55 38.90 15.50
C ALA A 11 17.21 38.15 15.80
N PRO A 12 16.15 38.32 14.96
CA PRO A 12 14.78 38.50 15.42
C PRO A 12 13.90 37.23 15.43
N THR A 13 13.05 37.14 16.46
CA THR A 13 12.09 36.04 16.72
C THR A 13 10.87 36.07 15.78
N ARG A 14 11.07 35.77 14.48
CA ARG A 14 10.00 35.57 13.48
C ARG A 14 9.20 34.25 13.69
N GLN A 15 9.61 33.40 14.62
CA GLN A 15 8.94 32.13 14.92
C GLN A 15 7.62 32.27 15.69
N ARG A 16 7.42 33.38 16.42
CA ARG A 16 6.21 33.59 17.24
C ARG A 16 4.93 33.69 16.41
N GLY A 17 5.00 34.19 15.18
CA GLY A 17 3.87 34.26 14.26
C GLY A 17 3.51 32.91 13.62
N LEU A 18 4.51 32.06 13.38
CA LEU A 18 4.33 30.73 12.79
C LEU A 18 3.73 29.76 13.80
N LEU A 19 4.15 29.82 15.07
CA LEU A 19 3.56 29.05 16.17
C LEU A 19 2.08 29.41 16.41
N ARG A 20 1.69 30.69 16.34
CA ARG A 20 0.27 31.07 16.46
C ARG A 20 -0.58 30.57 15.28
N ARG A 21 -0.01 30.49 14.08
CA ARG A 21 -0.68 29.91 12.90
C ARG A 21 -0.79 28.38 12.96
N LEU A 22 0.23 27.70 13.45
CA LEU A 22 0.21 26.24 13.68
C LEU A 22 -0.75 25.87 14.80
N LEU A 23 -0.76 26.63 15.91
CA LEU A 23 -1.70 26.42 17.01
C LEU A 23 -3.15 26.65 16.56
N GLY A 24 -3.40 27.70 15.76
CA GLY A 24 -4.73 27.97 15.19
C GLY A 24 -5.20 26.88 14.21
N LEU A 25 -4.30 26.29 13.43
CA LEU A 25 -4.63 25.21 12.50
C LEU A 25 -4.84 23.87 13.22
N VAL A 26 -4.09 23.59 14.29
CA VAL A 26 -4.33 22.43 15.17
C VAL A 26 -5.67 22.58 15.92
N LEU A 27 -6.03 23.79 16.33
CA LEU A 27 -7.33 24.06 16.96
C LEU A 27 -8.49 23.93 15.95
N LEU A 28 -8.29 24.33 14.69
CA LEU A 28 -9.28 24.21 13.64
C LEU A 28 -9.45 22.75 13.16
N VAL A 29 -8.38 21.97 13.08
CA VAL A 29 -8.41 20.52 12.81
C VAL A 29 -9.00 19.76 14.00
N GLY A 30 -8.68 20.17 15.22
CA GLY A 30 -9.28 19.64 16.45
C GLY A 30 -10.78 19.93 16.55
N LEU A 31 -11.26 21.09 16.09
CA LEU A 31 -12.69 21.41 16.03
C LEU A 31 -13.42 20.63 14.92
N LEU A 32 -12.72 20.27 13.84
CA LEU A 32 -13.28 19.49 12.73
C LEU A 32 -13.32 17.97 13.03
N LEU A 33 -12.47 17.50 13.95
CA LEU A 33 -12.42 16.10 14.39
C LEU A 33 -13.06 15.84 15.77
N GLY A 34 -13.20 16.86 16.62
CA GLY A 34 -13.77 16.77 17.96
C GLY A 34 -15.28 17.09 18.04
N GLY A 35 -15.96 17.21 16.89
CA GLY A 35 -17.40 17.49 16.82
C GLY A 35 -18.31 16.30 17.12
N LEU A 36 -17.78 15.19 17.63
CA LEU A 36 -18.56 14.04 18.04
C LEU A 36 -18.06 13.58 19.41
N GLU A 37 -19.03 13.37 20.30
CA GLU A 37 -18.92 12.71 21.61
C GLU A 37 -18.64 13.63 22.82
N ALA A 38 -19.72 14.19 23.38
CA ALA A 38 -20.14 13.89 24.77
C ALA A 38 -21.39 14.70 25.14
N GLN A 39 -22.53 14.02 25.32
CA GLN A 39 -23.65 14.55 26.10
C GLN A 39 -24.00 13.52 27.17
N GLU A 40 -23.54 13.78 28.40
CA GLU A 40 -24.04 13.13 29.60
C GLU A 40 -25.03 14.06 30.32
N GLN A 41 -25.97 13.42 31.03
CA GLN A 41 -26.81 13.86 32.17
C GLN A 41 -28.34 13.82 31.91
N PRO A 42 -29.19 13.57 32.94
CA PRO A 42 -29.29 12.34 33.73
C PRO A 42 -30.76 11.84 33.89
N ILE A 43 -30.92 10.52 34.13
CA ILE A 43 -32.01 9.77 34.81
C ILE A 43 -33.47 10.33 34.78
N GLY A 44 -34.36 9.60 34.09
CA GLY A 44 -35.82 9.58 34.26
C GLY A 44 -36.44 8.35 33.56
N ASP A 45 -37.38 7.68 34.21
CA ASP A 45 -37.94 6.33 33.98
C ASP A 45 -38.58 6.01 32.59
N PRO A 46 -38.81 4.70 32.25
CA PRO A 46 -39.25 4.22 30.91
C PRO A 46 -40.80 4.17 30.80
N PRO A 47 -41.42 3.60 29.74
CA PRO A 47 -41.05 3.36 28.33
C PRO A 47 -42.06 4.02 27.36
N GLN A 48 -41.72 4.35 26.09
CA GLN A 48 -42.60 4.16 24.91
C GLN A 48 -41.77 4.21 23.62
N ALA A 49 -42.21 3.40 22.65
CA ALA A 49 -41.53 3.04 21.43
C ALA A 49 -41.28 4.24 20.49
N GLU A 50 -40.04 4.36 20.02
CA GLU A 50 -39.71 4.93 18.72
C GLU A 50 -38.42 4.29 18.20
N ASP A 51 -38.60 3.61 17.08
CA ASP A 51 -37.64 3.02 16.17
C ASP A 51 -36.69 4.11 15.62
N ASN A 52 -35.45 4.17 16.10
CA ASN A 52 -34.34 4.76 15.33
C ASN A 52 -32.95 4.43 15.90
N ALA A 53 -32.21 3.67 15.09
CA ALA A 53 -30.78 3.73 14.83
C ALA A 53 -29.83 4.18 15.95
N THR A 54 -28.86 3.32 16.28
CA THR A 54 -27.44 3.66 16.07
C THR A 54 -26.68 2.37 15.77
N GLN A 55 -26.61 2.05 14.48
CA GLN A 55 -25.64 1.11 13.93
C GLN A 55 -24.26 1.77 14.04
N ALA A 56 -23.35 1.10 14.76
CA ALA A 56 -21.95 1.44 14.79
C ALA A 56 -21.40 1.52 13.35
N SER A 57 -20.75 2.64 13.06
CA SER A 57 -20.09 2.96 11.80
C SER A 57 -18.94 2.00 11.52
N SER A 58 -19.26 0.85 10.94
CA SER A 58 -18.30 0.17 10.07
C SER A 58 -18.16 1.00 8.80
N GLN A 59 -17.03 1.71 8.65
CA GLN A 59 -16.51 2.07 7.33
C GLN A 59 -16.03 0.79 6.62
N GLY A 60 -16.94 -0.15 6.42
CA GLY A 60 -16.84 -1.19 5.41
C GLY A 60 -17.32 -0.61 4.09
N PHE A 61 -16.62 -0.94 3.02
CA PHE A 61 -17.04 -0.64 1.65
C PHE A 61 -18.47 -1.16 1.44
N ASN A 62 -19.47 -0.28 1.50
CA ASN A 62 -20.88 -0.63 1.31
C ASN A 62 -21.16 -0.67 -0.20
N PHE A 63 -20.92 -1.84 -0.81
CA PHE A 63 -21.27 -2.06 -2.22
C PHE A 63 -22.78 -2.31 -2.32
N ASN A 64 -23.56 -1.23 -2.27
CA ASN A 64 -24.99 -1.27 -2.60
C ASN A 64 -25.12 -1.38 -4.12
N ILE A 65 -25.07 -2.62 -4.64
CA ILE A 65 -25.54 -2.89 -5.99
C ILE A 65 -27.05 -2.76 -5.92
N GLY A 66 -27.57 -1.57 -6.24
CA GLY A 66 -28.98 -1.37 -6.49
C GLY A 66 -29.42 -2.40 -7.52
N MET A 67 -30.10 -3.44 -7.06
CA MET A 67 -30.62 -4.53 -7.89
C MET A 67 -31.85 -4.04 -8.65
N ASN A 68 -31.70 -2.96 -9.40
CA ASN A 68 -32.58 -2.62 -10.50
C ASN A 68 -31.84 -3.11 -11.74
N LEU A 69 -31.89 -4.43 -12.02
CA LEU A 69 -31.32 -4.98 -13.25
C LEU A 69 -32.02 -4.29 -14.43
N PRO A 70 -31.35 -3.40 -15.16
CA PRO A 70 -31.94 -2.86 -16.37
C PRO A 70 -32.07 -4.02 -17.36
N GLN A 71 -33.30 -4.23 -17.86
CA GLN A 71 -33.65 -5.31 -18.80
C GLN A 71 -33.02 -5.15 -20.20
N LYS A 72 -31.89 -4.44 -20.32
CA LYS A 72 -31.13 -4.25 -21.56
C LYS A 72 -29.81 -5.04 -21.47
N PRO A 73 -29.54 -5.97 -22.40
CA PRO A 73 -28.30 -6.76 -22.45
C PRO A 73 -27.01 -5.92 -22.41
N GLN A 74 -27.07 -4.66 -22.83
CA GLN A 74 -25.91 -3.77 -22.94
C GLN A 74 -25.49 -3.12 -21.61
N GLU A 75 -26.41 -3.01 -20.64
CA GLU A 75 -26.11 -2.41 -19.33
C GLU A 75 -25.54 -3.47 -18.35
N VAL A 76 -25.88 -4.74 -18.55
CA VAL A 76 -25.30 -5.88 -17.81
C VAL A 76 -23.81 -6.06 -18.13
N ASP A 77 -23.38 -5.80 -19.38
CA ASP A 77 -21.96 -5.85 -19.79
C ASP A 77 -21.11 -4.82 -19.03
N VAL A 78 -21.61 -3.59 -18.91
CA VAL A 78 -20.92 -2.51 -18.20
C VAL A 78 -20.82 -2.80 -16.70
N ALA A 79 -21.91 -3.28 -16.08
CA ALA A 79 -21.90 -3.64 -14.67
C ALA A 79 -20.89 -4.75 -14.36
N ILE A 80 -20.85 -5.81 -15.17
CA ILE A 80 -19.88 -6.92 -15.02
C ILE A 80 -18.44 -6.42 -15.23
N ARG A 81 -18.21 -5.57 -16.23
CA ARG A 81 -16.88 -5.01 -16.52
C ARG A 81 -16.36 -4.15 -15.36
N ILE A 82 -17.23 -3.35 -14.72
CA ILE A 82 -16.89 -2.57 -13.54
C ILE A 82 -16.55 -3.48 -12.37
N VAL A 83 -17.36 -4.52 -12.11
CA VAL A 83 -17.11 -5.50 -11.04
C VAL A 83 -15.77 -6.21 -11.25
N PHE A 84 -15.43 -6.58 -12.49
CA PHE A 84 -14.14 -7.17 -12.81
C PHE A 84 -12.97 -6.20 -12.56
N LEU A 85 -13.14 -4.93 -12.95
CA LEU A 85 -12.10 -3.90 -12.78
C LEU A 85 -11.82 -3.60 -11.31
N ILE A 86 -12.86 -3.47 -10.46
CA ILE A 86 -12.68 -3.25 -9.02
C ILE A 86 -12.03 -4.46 -8.34
N THR A 87 -12.37 -5.68 -8.80
CA THR A 87 -11.80 -6.91 -8.27
C THR A 87 -10.30 -6.98 -8.58
N MET A 88 -9.94 -6.73 -9.84
CA MET A 88 -8.53 -6.70 -10.25
C MET A 88 -7.76 -5.58 -9.53
N LEU A 89 -8.36 -4.40 -9.36
CA LEU A 89 -7.73 -3.28 -8.66
C LEU A 89 -7.49 -3.57 -7.17
N THR A 90 -8.38 -4.33 -6.54
CA THR A 90 -8.25 -4.73 -5.12
C THR A 90 -7.17 -5.81 -4.92
N LEU A 91 -7.04 -6.74 -5.86
CA LEU A 91 -6.03 -7.80 -5.83
C LEU A 91 -4.65 -7.34 -6.33
N ALA A 92 -4.58 -6.36 -7.23
CA ALA A 92 -3.33 -5.84 -7.77
C ALA A 92 -2.28 -5.46 -6.70
N PRO A 93 -2.59 -4.68 -5.65
CA PRO A 93 -1.58 -4.28 -4.67
C PRO A 93 -1.02 -5.48 -3.90
N SER A 94 -1.84 -6.46 -3.52
CA SER A 94 -1.35 -7.63 -2.79
C SER A 94 -0.49 -8.55 -3.67
N LEU A 95 -0.87 -8.74 -4.94
CA LEU A 95 -0.07 -9.49 -5.91
C LEU A 95 1.29 -8.85 -6.14
N ILE A 96 1.36 -7.53 -6.30
CA ILE A 96 2.63 -6.82 -6.44
C ILE A 96 3.53 -7.07 -5.23
N LEU A 97 2.98 -7.05 -4.01
CA LEU A 97 3.77 -7.34 -2.81
C LEU A 97 4.31 -8.77 -2.80
N LEU A 98 3.50 -9.77 -3.20
CA LEU A 98 3.92 -11.18 -3.25
C LEU A 98 5.03 -11.44 -4.27
N LEU A 99 5.00 -10.76 -5.42
CA LEU A 99 6.01 -10.87 -6.47
C LEU A 99 7.34 -10.17 -6.11
N THR A 100 7.40 -9.48 -4.98
CA THR A 100 8.57 -8.72 -4.55
C THR A 100 9.25 -9.34 -3.33
N CYS A 101 10.32 -8.72 -2.86
CA CYS A 101 11.02 -9.14 -1.63
C CYS A 101 10.25 -8.82 -0.34
N PHE A 102 9.07 -8.19 -0.41
CA PHE A 102 8.26 -7.79 0.75
C PHE A 102 8.01 -8.95 1.73
N THR A 103 7.60 -10.12 1.22
CA THR A 103 7.29 -11.29 2.05
C THR A 103 8.49 -11.76 2.88
N ARG A 104 9.70 -11.72 2.32
CA ARG A 104 10.92 -12.11 3.06
C ARG A 104 11.23 -11.10 4.17
N ILE A 105 11.09 -9.81 3.89
CA ILE A 105 11.41 -8.74 4.84
C ILE A 105 10.45 -8.77 6.03
N ILE A 106 9.14 -8.89 5.79
CA ILE A 106 8.13 -8.89 6.86
C ILE A 106 8.27 -10.11 7.78
N ILE A 107 8.63 -11.28 7.23
CA ILE A 107 8.88 -12.50 8.02
C ILE A 107 10.11 -12.32 8.90
N VAL A 108 11.21 -11.79 8.37
CA VAL A 108 12.42 -11.52 9.16
C VAL A 108 12.14 -10.52 10.28
N PHE A 109 11.39 -9.45 10.00
CA PHE A 109 11.00 -8.48 11.02
C PHE A 109 10.06 -9.08 12.07
N SER A 110 9.16 -9.97 11.68
CA SER A 110 8.30 -10.73 12.61
C SER A 110 9.12 -11.58 13.58
N PHE A 111 10.12 -12.30 13.08
CA PHE A 111 11.02 -13.06 13.94
C PHE A 111 11.88 -12.16 14.83
N LEU A 112 12.38 -11.03 14.32
CA LEU A 112 13.14 -10.07 15.11
C LEU A 112 12.31 -9.52 16.28
N ARG A 113 11.04 -9.20 16.04
CA ARG A 113 10.12 -8.77 17.10
C ARG A 113 9.97 -9.85 18.17
N ASN A 114 9.69 -11.09 17.77
CA ASN A 114 9.49 -12.19 18.70
C ASN A 114 10.76 -12.47 19.52
N ALA A 115 11.94 -12.37 18.90
CA ALA A 115 13.22 -12.57 19.55
C ALA A 115 13.55 -11.50 20.62
N LEU A 116 13.08 -10.26 20.43
CA LEU A 116 13.32 -9.18 21.40
C LEU A 116 12.45 -9.29 22.66
N SER A 117 11.48 -10.22 22.73
CA SER A 117 10.52 -10.36 23.84
C SER A 117 9.83 -9.06 24.28
N LEU A 118 9.84 -8.03 23.42
CA LEU A 118 9.26 -6.72 23.73
C LEU A 118 7.74 -6.78 23.56
N GLN A 119 7.05 -6.95 24.69
CA GLN A 119 5.60 -6.86 24.77
C GLN A 119 5.17 -5.38 24.67
N GLY A 120 5.19 -4.79 23.46
CA GLY A 120 4.59 -3.48 23.25
C GLY A 120 5.19 -2.59 22.17
N VAL A 121 6.32 -2.94 21.53
CA VAL A 121 6.90 -2.10 20.46
C VAL A 121 7.53 -2.95 19.36
N PRO A 122 7.40 -2.59 18.06
CA PRO A 122 6.51 -1.58 17.46
C PRO A 122 5.18 -2.19 16.96
N ALA A 123 4.13 -1.36 16.89
CA ALA A 123 2.84 -1.72 16.30
C ALA A 123 3.01 -2.36 14.91
N ASN A 124 2.16 -3.34 14.56
CA ASN A 124 2.20 -4.06 13.27
C ASN A 124 2.29 -3.10 12.07
N GLN A 125 1.66 -1.92 12.19
CA GLN A 125 1.67 -0.87 11.18
C GLN A 125 3.07 -0.33 10.86
N LEU A 126 3.94 -0.15 11.86
CA LEU A 126 5.31 0.34 11.64
C LEU A 126 6.17 -0.72 10.96
N MET A 127 6.00 -1.99 11.33
CA MET A 127 6.73 -3.10 10.69
C MET A 127 6.39 -3.20 9.21
N ILE A 128 5.10 -3.10 8.87
CA ILE A 128 4.63 -3.08 7.48
C ILE A 128 5.17 -1.85 6.76
N GLY A 129 5.13 -0.67 7.39
CA GLY A 129 5.69 0.56 6.81
C GLY A 129 7.19 0.46 6.50
N PHE A 130 7.98 -0.04 7.45
CA PHE A 130 9.41 -0.27 7.24
C PHE A 130 9.66 -1.35 6.17
N ALA A 131 8.87 -2.42 6.14
CA ALA A 131 8.99 -3.46 5.13
C ALA A 131 8.71 -2.90 3.72
N LEU A 132 7.66 -2.09 3.54
CA LEU A 132 7.36 -1.46 2.26
C LEU A 132 8.47 -0.50 1.80
N PHE A 133 8.99 0.32 2.72
CA PHE A 133 10.11 1.22 2.40
C PHE A 133 11.36 0.46 1.97
N MET A 134 11.71 -0.61 2.68
CA MET A 134 12.83 -1.48 2.31
C MET A 134 12.57 -2.19 0.98
N THR A 135 11.34 -2.64 0.71
CA THR A 135 10.98 -3.22 -0.59
C THR A 135 11.25 -2.24 -1.72
N PHE A 136 10.78 -0.99 -1.62
CA PHE A 136 11.04 0.02 -2.66
C PHE A 136 12.53 0.30 -2.84
N PHE A 137 13.29 0.36 -1.73
CA PHE A 137 14.73 0.56 -1.79
C PHE A 137 15.46 -0.59 -2.50
N ILE A 138 15.11 -1.85 -2.18
CA ILE A 138 15.72 -3.04 -2.79
C ILE A 138 15.27 -3.22 -4.25
N MET A 139 14.04 -2.81 -4.58
CA MET A 139 13.48 -2.92 -5.93
C MET A 139 13.83 -1.76 -6.87
N ALA A 140 14.48 -0.71 -6.37
CA ALA A 140 14.95 0.42 -7.18
C ALA A 140 15.63 0.00 -8.52
N PRO A 141 16.58 -0.97 -8.57
CA PRO A 141 17.20 -1.39 -9.84
C PRO A 141 16.19 -2.00 -10.81
N VAL A 142 15.25 -2.82 -10.33
CA VAL A 142 14.22 -3.46 -11.18
C VAL A 142 13.29 -2.40 -11.77
N TYR A 143 12.89 -1.40 -10.98
CA TYR A 143 12.08 -0.29 -11.49
C TYR A 143 12.84 0.55 -12.52
N ASN A 144 14.13 0.81 -12.31
CA ASN A 144 14.96 1.54 -13.27
C ASN A 144 15.12 0.78 -14.59
N ASP A 145 15.33 -0.54 -14.54
CA ASP A 145 15.43 -1.36 -15.75
C ASP A 145 14.10 -1.42 -16.50
N ILE A 146 12.97 -1.54 -15.80
CA ILE A 146 11.64 -1.48 -16.42
C ILE A 146 11.38 -0.10 -17.04
N ASP A 147 11.76 0.99 -16.37
CA ASP A 147 11.57 2.33 -16.92
C ASP A 147 12.38 2.53 -18.20
N ARG A 148 13.67 2.17 -18.17
CA ARG A 148 14.59 2.28 -19.32
C ARG A 148 14.15 1.39 -20.49
N ASP A 149 13.81 0.14 -20.23
CA ASP A 149 13.65 -0.87 -21.30
C ASP A 149 12.21 -0.98 -21.82
N ALA A 150 11.22 -0.56 -21.03
CA ALA A 150 9.80 -0.66 -21.38
C ALA A 150 9.07 0.69 -21.35
N ILE A 151 9.15 1.48 -20.27
CA ILE A 151 8.31 2.67 -20.11
C ILE A 151 8.75 3.81 -21.03
N GLN A 152 10.04 4.14 -21.06
CA GLN A 152 10.58 5.19 -21.92
C GLN A 152 10.36 4.92 -23.41
N PRO A 153 10.71 3.73 -23.96
CA PRO A 153 10.45 3.43 -25.37
C PRO A 153 8.95 3.37 -25.69
N TYR A 154 8.09 2.94 -24.75
CA TYR A 154 6.64 2.98 -24.93
C TYR A 154 6.10 4.42 -25.01
N LYS A 155 6.55 5.30 -24.10
CA LYS A 155 6.20 6.74 -24.13
C LYS A 155 6.71 7.42 -25.40
N ALA A 156 7.88 7.03 -25.89
CA ALA A 156 8.45 7.49 -27.16
C ALA A 156 7.81 6.84 -28.39
N LYS A 157 6.79 5.97 -28.21
CA LYS A 157 6.10 5.22 -29.27
C LYS A 157 7.02 4.35 -30.14
N GLN A 158 8.15 3.92 -29.58
CA GLN A 158 9.11 3.04 -30.24
C GLN A 158 8.72 1.57 -30.15
N ILE A 159 7.91 1.21 -29.14
CA ILE A 159 7.42 -0.16 -28.92
C ILE A 159 5.91 -0.16 -28.67
N THR A 160 5.27 -1.29 -28.94
CA THR A 160 3.84 -1.50 -28.66
C THR A 160 3.59 -1.76 -27.18
N SER A 161 2.34 -1.61 -26.71
CA SER A 161 1.96 -1.93 -25.33
C SER A 161 2.25 -3.39 -24.96
N VAL A 162 2.09 -4.31 -25.91
CA VAL A 162 2.35 -5.74 -25.71
C VAL A 162 3.84 -5.99 -25.50
N GLU A 163 4.68 -5.40 -26.34
CA GLU A 163 6.13 -5.56 -26.24
C GLU A 163 6.70 -4.88 -24.98
N ALA A 164 6.14 -3.73 -24.59
CA ALA A 164 6.47 -3.08 -23.32
C ALA A 164 6.15 -3.99 -22.12
N TYR A 165 4.99 -4.66 -22.16
CA TYR A 165 4.59 -5.62 -21.14
C TYR A 165 5.54 -6.82 -21.08
N ASP A 166 5.91 -7.41 -22.22
CA ASP A 166 6.82 -8.55 -22.26
C ASP A 166 8.22 -8.20 -21.76
N ARG A 167 8.74 -7.01 -22.13
CA ARG A 167 10.03 -6.52 -21.61
C ARG A 167 9.99 -6.31 -20.10
N ALA A 168 8.92 -5.71 -19.57
CA ALA A 168 8.75 -5.52 -18.14
C ALA A 168 8.63 -6.85 -17.38
N LYS A 169 7.85 -7.79 -17.93
CA LYS A 169 7.68 -9.16 -17.42
C LYS A 169 9.02 -9.89 -17.33
N ASN A 170 9.86 -9.77 -18.37
CA ASN A 170 11.17 -10.42 -18.40
C ASN A 170 12.10 -9.88 -17.31
N ARG A 171 12.12 -8.56 -17.05
CA ARG A 171 12.91 -7.98 -15.95
C ARG A 171 12.44 -8.45 -14.58
N MET A 172 11.13 -8.56 -14.37
CA MET A 172 10.58 -9.15 -13.14
C MET A 172 10.99 -10.62 -12.99
N LYS A 173 10.89 -11.40 -14.08
CA LYS A 173 11.29 -12.81 -14.11
C LYS A 173 12.75 -13.00 -13.76
N GLU A 174 13.64 -12.21 -14.36
CA GLU A 174 15.07 -12.23 -14.09
C GLU A 174 15.37 -11.96 -12.61
N PHE A 175 14.70 -10.97 -12.01
CA PHE A 175 14.82 -10.71 -10.57
C PHE A 175 14.38 -11.92 -9.72
N MET A 176 13.27 -12.56 -10.08
CA MET A 176 12.74 -13.70 -9.33
C MET A 176 13.65 -14.93 -9.45
N LEU A 177 14.16 -15.21 -10.65
CA LEU A 177 15.04 -16.36 -10.91
C LEU A 177 16.38 -16.25 -10.17
N ARG A 178 16.92 -15.05 -10.03
CA ARG A 178 18.12 -14.82 -9.20
C ARG A 178 17.89 -15.19 -7.73
N GLN A 179 16.64 -15.09 -7.27
CA GLN A 179 16.23 -15.24 -5.88
C GLN A 179 15.68 -16.65 -5.59
N ALA A 180 15.24 -17.36 -6.63
CA ALA A 180 14.76 -18.72 -6.58
C ALA A 180 15.92 -19.73 -6.48
N ARG A 181 15.70 -20.83 -5.76
CA ARG A 181 16.71 -21.90 -5.71
C ARG A 181 16.57 -22.76 -6.96
N PRO A 182 17.68 -23.15 -7.61
CA PRO A 182 17.62 -24.00 -8.80
C PRO A 182 16.81 -25.30 -8.59
N LYS A 183 16.95 -25.91 -7.42
CA LYS A 183 16.22 -27.14 -7.03
C LYS A 183 14.70 -26.92 -6.95
N ASP A 184 14.27 -25.76 -6.45
CA ASP A 184 12.85 -25.45 -6.30
C ASP A 184 12.24 -25.18 -7.69
N VAL A 185 12.96 -24.49 -8.56
CA VAL A 185 12.55 -24.26 -9.96
C VAL A 185 12.42 -25.57 -10.72
N GLU A 186 13.42 -26.47 -10.61
CA GLU A 186 13.39 -27.78 -11.26
C GLU A 186 12.20 -28.63 -10.78
N PHE A 187 11.87 -28.57 -9.48
CA PHE A 187 10.70 -29.25 -8.93
C PHE A 187 9.39 -28.76 -9.57
N PHE A 188 9.21 -27.45 -9.74
CA PHE A 188 8.01 -26.92 -10.39
C PHE A 188 7.97 -27.15 -11.90
N VAL A 189 9.11 -27.18 -12.58
CA VAL A 189 9.22 -27.59 -14.00
C VAL A 189 8.77 -29.04 -14.17
N ALA A 190 9.24 -29.94 -13.29
CA ALA A 190 8.86 -31.34 -13.28
C ALA A 190 7.36 -31.53 -13.00
N LEU A 191 6.81 -30.76 -12.05
CA LEU A 191 5.37 -30.78 -11.74
C LEU A 191 4.51 -30.29 -12.92
N GLY A 192 5.04 -29.34 -13.71
CA GLY A 192 4.41 -28.83 -14.92
C GLY A 192 4.49 -29.76 -16.13
N ASN A 193 5.12 -30.94 -16.02
CA ASN A 193 5.46 -31.83 -17.14
C ASN A 193 6.15 -31.10 -18.30
N MET A 194 6.95 -30.07 -18.00
CA MET A 194 7.72 -29.33 -19.00
C MET A 194 9.02 -30.07 -19.28
N GLY A 195 9.43 -30.10 -20.56
CA GLY A 195 10.73 -30.64 -20.95
C GLY A 195 11.90 -29.79 -20.41
N PRO A 196 13.16 -30.14 -20.74
CA PRO A 196 14.31 -29.32 -20.39
C PRO A 196 14.21 -27.95 -21.07
N THR A 197 13.74 -26.95 -20.34
CA THR A 197 13.57 -25.58 -20.82
C THR A 197 14.66 -24.70 -20.25
N GLU A 198 15.21 -23.78 -21.06
CA GLU A 198 16.17 -22.80 -20.55
C GLU A 198 15.52 -21.90 -19.50
N VAL A 199 16.32 -21.47 -18.53
CA VAL A 199 15.89 -20.65 -17.39
C VAL A 199 15.18 -19.37 -17.84
N ASP A 200 15.60 -18.80 -18.97
CA ASP A 200 15.04 -17.58 -19.55
C ASP A 200 13.72 -17.78 -20.30
N ASP A 201 13.34 -19.01 -20.66
CA ASP A 201 12.08 -19.32 -21.35
C ASP A 201 11.01 -19.91 -20.41
N LEU A 202 11.31 -19.96 -19.11
CA LEU A 202 10.34 -20.44 -18.12
C LEU A 202 9.10 -19.54 -18.07
N PRO A 203 7.88 -20.12 -18.05
CA PRO A 203 6.66 -19.37 -17.90
C PRO A 203 6.51 -18.85 -16.47
N MET A 204 5.89 -17.68 -16.30
CA MET A 204 5.72 -17.09 -14.95
C MET A 204 4.89 -17.95 -13.99
N SER A 205 4.03 -18.84 -14.50
CA SER A 205 3.30 -19.80 -13.67
C SER A 205 4.20 -20.77 -12.91
N VAL A 206 5.43 -20.99 -13.37
CA VAL A 206 6.44 -21.85 -12.73
C VAL A 206 7.41 -21.04 -11.87
N VAL A 207 7.68 -19.79 -12.24
CA VAL A 207 8.64 -18.93 -11.54
C VAL A 207 8.06 -18.26 -10.29
N ILE A 208 6.75 -18.01 -10.28
CA ILE A 208 6.07 -17.29 -9.18
C ILE A 208 5.93 -18.11 -7.88
N PRO A 209 5.51 -19.39 -7.91
CA PRO A 209 5.35 -20.21 -6.71
C PRO A 209 6.69 -20.54 -6.03
#